data_AF-A0A0L9TP25-F1
#
_entry.id   AF-A0A0L9TP25-F1
#
_cell.length_a   1.000
_cell.length_b   1.000
_cell.length_c   1.000
_cell.angle_alpha   90.00
_cell.angle_beta   90.00
_cell.angle_gamma   90.00
#
_symmetry.space_group_name_H-M   'P 1'
#
loop_
_entity.id
_entity.type
_entity.pdbx_description
1 polymer ?
#
loop_
_entity_poly.entity_id
_entity_poly.type
_entity_poly.pdbx_seq_one_letter_code
_entity_poly.pdbx_strand_id
1 'polypeptide(L)'
;MINVKRELDGDGDCSSIDKRDSELHAVSDDADYKTRKRRRGIRSRYLAFKNMIQDEREEIARPDSNKFDLIFSEMESLHQQVFKAICGN
;
A
#
# COMPACT_ATOMS: atom_id res chain seq x y z
N MET A 1 -3.45 31.60 -19.39
CA MET A 1 -4.57 31.35 -18.46
C MET A 1 -5.23 30.06 -18.91
N ILE A 2 -4.96 28.96 -18.22
CA ILE A 2 -5.41 27.63 -18.61
C ILE A 2 -6.39 27.17 -17.53
N ASN A 3 -7.66 27.07 -17.91
CA ASN A 3 -8.74 26.64 -17.02
C ASN A 3 -8.67 25.11 -16.86
N VAL A 4 -8.33 24.63 -15.66
CA VAL A 4 -8.44 23.20 -15.34
C VAL A 4 -9.86 22.95 -14.82
N LYS A 5 -10.70 22.45 -15.72
CA LYS A 5 -12.04 21.93 -15.45
C LYS A 5 -11.90 20.72 -14.51
N ARG A 6 -12.32 20.87 -13.24
CA ARG A 6 -12.57 19.73 -12.35
C ARG A 6 -13.93 19.16 -12.72
N GLU A 7 -13.92 18.06 -13.44
CA GLU A 7 -15.06 17.19 -13.62
C GLU A 7 -15.03 16.18 -12.46
N LEU A 8 -16.00 16.33 -11.56
CA LEU A 8 -16.33 15.34 -10.53
C LEU A 8 -17.32 14.40 -11.21
N ASP A 9 -16.95 13.16 -11.52
CA ASP A 9 -17.89 12.05 -11.72
C ASP A 9 -17.11 10.73 -11.67
N GLY A 10 -17.42 9.92 -10.65
CA GLY A 10 -16.75 8.65 -10.41
C GLY A 10 -17.33 7.94 -9.20
N ASP A 11 -18.65 7.71 -9.21
CA ASP A 11 -19.34 6.83 -8.28
C ASP A 11 -18.85 5.39 -8.48
N GLY A 12 -17.78 5.04 -7.77
CA GLY A 12 -17.31 3.67 -7.65
C GLY A 12 -18.17 2.91 -6.63
N ASP A 13 -19.40 2.57 -7.02
CA ASP A 13 -20.20 1.58 -6.32
C ASP A 13 -19.54 0.20 -6.47
N CYS A 14 -19.02 -0.31 -5.36
CA CYS A 14 -18.59 -1.69 -5.22
C CYS A 14 -19.36 -2.32 -4.05
N SER A 15 -20.68 -2.41 -4.14
CA SER A 15 -21.42 -3.44 -3.40
C SER A 15 -22.63 -3.97 -4.16
N SER A 16 -22.39 -4.81 -5.17
CA SER A 16 -23.42 -5.77 -5.59
C SER A 16 -23.50 -6.89 -4.55
N ILE A 17 -24.26 -6.66 -3.48
CA ILE A 17 -24.67 -7.72 -2.56
C ILE A 17 -25.91 -8.37 -3.17
N ASP A 18 -25.70 -9.42 -3.97
CA ASP A 18 -26.76 -10.34 -4.36
C ASP A 18 -27.30 -11.05 -3.11
N LYS A 19 -28.50 -10.66 -2.69
CA LYS A 19 -29.26 -11.38 -1.66
C LYS A 19 -29.86 -12.64 -2.28
N ARG A 20 -29.25 -13.80 -2.06
CA ARG A 20 -29.95 -15.09 -2.15
C ARG A 20 -29.56 -15.98 -0.98
N ASP A 21 -30.54 -16.18 -0.12
CA ASP A 21 -30.52 -17.07 1.03
C ASP A 21 -30.16 -18.50 0.62
N SER A 22 -29.14 -19.08 1.24
CA SER A 22 -29.01 -20.53 1.50
C SER A 22 -27.84 -20.73 2.45
N GLU A 23 -28.21 -21.09 3.67
CA GLU A 23 -27.38 -21.61 4.75
C GLU A 23 -26.44 -22.70 4.24
N LEU A 24 -25.12 -22.43 4.21
CA LEU A 24 -24.01 -23.31 4.60
C LEU A 24 -22.66 -22.63 4.26
N HIS A 25 -21.68 -22.87 5.14
CA HIS A 25 -20.24 -22.56 5.01
C HIS A 25 -19.72 -21.21 5.54
N ALA A 26 -19.76 -21.04 6.87
CA ALA A 26 -18.92 -20.10 7.61
C ALA A 26 -17.45 -20.57 7.65
N VAL A 27 -16.79 -20.65 6.49
CA VAL A 27 -15.37 -20.96 6.39
C VAL A 27 -14.69 -19.96 5.45
N SER A 28 -13.86 -19.09 6.05
CA SER A 28 -12.72 -18.38 5.42
C SER A 28 -12.81 -16.87 5.08
N ASP A 29 -13.70 -16.07 5.66
CA ASP A 29 -13.69 -14.60 5.44
C ASP A 29 -12.60 -13.84 6.22
N ASP A 30 -12.24 -14.28 7.43
CA ASP A 30 -11.23 -13.57 8.25
C ASP A 30 -9.85 -13.58 7.57
N ALA A 31 -9.47 -14.71 6.95
CA ALA A 31 -8.19 -14.88 6.28
C ALA A 31 -8.02 -13.94 5.06
N ASP A 32 -9.06 -13.76 4.23
CA ASP A 32 -8.98 -12.81 3.10
C ASP A 32 -8.91 -11.36 3.60
N TYR A 33 -9.67 -11.01 4.63
CA TYR A 33 -9.62 -9.67 5.22
C TYR A 33 -8.23 -9.32 5.78
N LYS A 34 -7.60 -10.24 6.55
CA LYS A 34 -6.24 -10.02 7.05
C LYS A 34 -5.25 -9.87 5.90
N THR A 35 -5.37 -10.69 4.87
CA THR A 35 -4.50 -10.66 3.68
C THR A 35 -4.64 -9.35 2.91
N ARG A 36 -5.86 -8.87 2.66
CA ARG A 36 -6.11 -7.57 2.03
C ARG A 36 -5.61 -6.41 2.88
N LYS A 37 -5.87 -6.43 4.19
CA LYS A 37 -5.38 -5.41 5.13
C LYS A 37 -3.85 -5.36 5.15
N ARG A 38 -3.18 -6.51 5.14
CA ARG A 38 -1.72 -6.63 5.07
C ARG A 38 -1.17 -6.07 3.76
N ARG A 39 -1.74 -6.44 2.61
CA ARG A 39 -1.36 -5.91 1.29
C ARG A 39 -1.54 -4.38 1.22
N ARG A 40 -2.66 -3.86 1.74
CA ARG A 40 -2.92 -2.41 1.84
C ARG A 40 -1.88 -1.70 2.70
N GLY A 41 -1.53 -2.27 3.86
CA GLY A 41 -0.49 -1.72 4.73
C GLY A 41 0.88 -1.63 4.06
N ILE A 42 1.28 -2.67 3.33
CA ILE A 42 2.51 -2.69 2.54
C ILE A 42 2.49 -1.61 1.46
N ARG A 43 1.37 -1.47 0.72
CA ARG A 43 1.24 -0.44 -0.32
C ARG A 43 1.34 0.97 0.24
N SER A 44 0.74 1.22 1.41
CA SER A 44 0.82 2.50 2.10
C SER A 44 2.26 2.83 2.51
N ARG A 45 2.99 1.86 3.08
CA ARG A 45 4.39 2.06 3.48
C ARG A 45 5.29 2.29 2.27
N TYR A 46 5.11 1.55 1.19
CA TYR A 46 5.83 1.79 -0.05
C TYR A 46 5.63 3.22 -0.60
N LEU A 47 4.40 3.72 -0.58
CA LEU A 47 4.11 5.09 -1.01
C LEU A 47 4.80 6.13 -0.11
N ALA A 48 4.74 5.95 1.21
CA ALA A 48 5.43 6.84 2.15
C ALA A 48 6.95 6.83 1.93
N PHE A 49 7.54 5.64 1.77
CA PHE A 49 8.96 5.46 1.47
C PHE A 49 9.37 6.14 0.16
N LYS A 50 8.57 5.99 -0.90
CA LYS A 50 8.81 6.62 -2.19
C LYS A 50 8.77 8.15 -2.08
N ASN A 51 7.79 8.69 -1.36
CA ASN A 51 7.69 10.14 -1.13
C ASN A 51 8.89 10.64 -0.34
N MET A 52 9.30 9.94 0.72
CA MET A 52 10.49 10.29 1.52
C MET A 52 11.76 10.38 0.65
N ILE A 53 11.99 9.43 -0.26
CA ILE A 53 13.13 9.50 -1.19
C ILE A 53 13.04 10.72 -2.10
N GLN A 54 11.85 11.06 -2.59
CA GLN A 54 11.66 12.21 -3.47
C GLN A 54 11.91 13.53 -2.73
N ASP A 55 11.40 13.65 -1.50
CA ASP A 55 11.48 14.85 -0.68
C ASP A 55 12.90 15.05 -0.12
N GLU A 56 13.57 13.99 0.31
CA GLU A 56 14.89 14.07 0.95
C GLU A 56 16.06 13.82 -0.03
N ARG A 57 15.80 13.75 -1.34
CA ARG A 57 16.79 13.38 -2.38
C ARG A 57 18.15 14.08 -2.26
N GLU A 58 18.15 15.37 -1.93
CA GLU A 58 19.37 16.18 -1.80
C GLU A 58 20.16 15.79 -0.54
N GLU A 59 19.48 15.59 0.58
CA GLU A 59 20.08 15.12 1.83
C GLU A 59 20.57 13.67 1.73
N ILE A 60 19.99 12.86 0.85
CA ILE A 60 20.47 11.49 0.56
C ILE A 60 21.76 11.51 -0.27
N ALA A 61 21.88 12.47 -1.20
CA ALA A 61 23.05 12.61 -2.06
C ALA A 61 24.26 13.22 -1.33
N ARG A 62 24.05 13.77 -0.13
CA ARG A 62 25.08 14.35 0.70
C ARG A 62 25.96 13.26 1.34
N PRO A 63 27.29 13.31 1.16
CA PRO A 63 28.20 12.27 1.65
C PRO A 63 28.38 12.27 3.17
N ASP A 64 28.01 13.36 3.85
CA ASP A 64 28.03 13.53 5.30
C ASP A 64 26.72 13.08 5.98
N SER A 65 25.72 12.69 5.19
CA SER A 65 24.39 12.36 5.67
C SER A 65 24.23 10.88 6.00
N ASN A 66 23.62 10.59 7.14
CA ASN A 66 23.20 9.24 7.51
C ASN A 66 21.83 8.85 6.93
N LYS A 67 21.22 9.72 6.11
CA LYS A 67 19.90 9.49 5.51
C LYS A 67 19.87 8.28 4.59
N PHE A 68 20.96 8.02 3.87
CA PHE A 68 21.05 6.84 3.02
C PHE A 68 20.90 5.54 3.82
N ASP A 69 21.58 5.42 4.96
CA ASP A 69 21.51 4.23 5.81
C ASP A 69 20.10 4.01 6.38
N LEU A 70 19.41 5.09 6.74
CA LEU A 70 18.03 5.05 7.21
C LEU A 70 17.08 4.55 6.11
N ILE A 71 17.23 5.06 4.89
CA ILE A 71 16.42 4.68 3.73
C ILE A 71 16.68 3.24 3.33
N PHE A 72 17.94 2.83 3.33
CA PHE A 72 18.31 1.46 3.05
C PHE A 72 17.70 0.49 4.06
N SER A 73 17.72 0.83 5.35
CA SER A 73 17.10 0.03 6.41
C SER A 73 15.57 -0.07 6.24
N GLU A 74 14.90 1.03 5.91
CA GLU A 74 13.45 1.04 5.66
C GLU A 74 13.09 0.22 4.40
N MET A 75 13.93 0.30 3.36
CA MET A 75 13.80 -0.51 2.15
C MET A 75 13.90 -2.01 2.48
N GLU A 76 14.91 -2.43 3.24
CA GLU A 76 15.07 -3.84 3.63
C GLU A 76 13.86 -4.36 4.42
N SER A 77 13.38 -3.57 5.39
CA SER A 77 12.17 -3.89 6.15
C SER A 77 10.96 -4.07 5.23
N LEU A 78 10.77 -3.16 4.27
CA LEU A 78 9.68 -3.25 3.31
C LEU A 78 9.81 -4.47 2.40
N HIS A 79 11.02 -4.77 1.91
CA HIS A 79 11.31 -5.95 1.10
C HIS A 79 10.97 -7.24 1.84
N GLN A 80 11.34 -7.36 3.11
CA GLN A 80 10.98 -8.51 3.93
C GLN A 80 9.47 -8.65 4.08
N GLN A 81 8.74 -7.54 4.26
CA GLN A 81 7.29 -7.57 4.40
C GLN A 81 6.58 -7.97 3.11
N VAL A 82 7.05 -7.48 1.97
CA VAL A 82 6.56 -7.85 0.63
C VAL A 82 6.83 -9.34 0.38
N PHE A 83 8.06 -9.80 0.63
CA PHE A 83 8.44 -11.20 0.48
C PHE A 83 7.54 -12.11 1.32
N LYS A 84 7.35 -11.80 2.61
CA LYS A 84 6.44 -12.56 3.48
C LYS A 84 4.96 -12.46 3.09
N ALA A 85 4.56 -11.49 2.27
CA ALA A 85 3.17 -11.32 1.83
C ALA A 85 2.89 -11.97 0.46
N ILE A 86 3.93 -12.18 -0.36
CA ILE A 86 3.84 -12.79 -1.69
C ILE A 86 4.25 -14.27 -1.64
N CYS A 87 5.32 -14.60 -0.91
CA CYS A 87 5.94 -15.92 -0.90
C CYS A 87 5.62 -16.75 0.35
N GLY A 88 5.05 -16.14 1.40
CA GLY A 88 4.68 -16.82 2.63
C GLY A 88 3.27 -17.40 2.56
N ASN A 89 3.17 -18.67 2.17
CA ASN A 89 2.09 -19.59 2.57
C ASN A 89 2.64 -20.55 3.62
#